data_AF-Q8DQ44-F1
#
_entry.id   AF-Q8DQ44-F1
#
_cell.length_a   1.000
_cell.length_b   1.000
_cell.length_c   1.000
_cell.angle_alpha   90.00
_cell.angle_beta   90.00
_cell.angle_gamma   90.00
#
_symmetry.space_group_name_H-M   'P 1'
#
loop_
_entity.id
_entity.type
_entity.pdbx_description
1 polymer ?
#
loop_
_entity_poly.entity_id
_entity_poly.type
_entity_poly.pdbx_seq_one_letter_code
_entity_poly.pdbx_strand_id
1 'polypeptide(L)'
;MTILDISAKRLSVLEEVFGSQIQTLMSNSFNIEASVRDADVVIGAILIPGAKAPELVTDEMVKQMRPGSVSLTLLLTKVALSKQLTV
;
A
#
# COMPACT_ATOMS: atom_id res chain seq x y z
N MET A 1 -7.94 4.78 -9.95
CA MET A 1 -7.33 4.09 -8.79
C MET A 1 -5.84 4.02 -9.03
N THR A 2 -5.03 4.34 -8.02
CA THR A 2 -3.56 4.28 -8.12
C THR A 2 -3.04 3.20 -7.19
N ILE A 3 -2.20 2.30 -7.70
CA ILE A 3 -1.59 1.20 -6.95
C ILE A 3 -0.10 1.44 -6.83
N LEU A 4 0.41 1.37 -5.60
CA LEU A 4 1.82 1.50 -5.29
C LEU A 4 2.36 0.18 -4.74
N ASP A 5 3.42 -0.36 -5.36
CA ASP A 5 4.14 -1.54 -4.89
C ASP A 5 5.65 -1.36 -5.15
N ILE A 6 6.49 -2.06 -4.39
CA ILE A 6 7.94 -2.09 -4.60
C ILE A 6 8.34 -3.05 -5.74
N SER A 7 7.45 -3.96 -6.12
CA SER A 7 7.67 -4.98 -7.13
C SER A 7 7.16 -4.53 -8.50
N ALA A 8 8.07 -4.07 -9.35
CA ALA A 8 7.76 -3.74 -10.75
C ALA A 8 7.08 -4.90 -11.49
N LYS A 9 7.46 -6.15 -11.19
CA LYS A 9 6.84 -7.34 -11.78
C LYS A 9 5.35 -7.44 -11.43
N ARG A 10 4.97 -7.18 -10.17
CA ARG A 10 3.56 -7.19 -9.76
C ARG A 10 2.77 -6.07 -10.42
N LEU A 11 3.35 -4.88 -10.50
CA LEU A 11 2.72 -3.75 -11.18
C LEU A 11 2.48 -4.06 -12.66
N SER A 12 3.45 -4.63 -13.36
CA SER A 12 3.29 -5.05 -14.77
C SER A 12 2.16 -6.07 -14.95
N VAL A 13 2.04 -7.06 -14.05
CA VAL A 13 0.91 -8.03 -14.09
C VAL A 13 -0.43 -7.32 -13.84
N LEU A 14 -0.48 -6.35 -12.92
CA LEU A 14 -1.69 -5.57 -12.68
C LEU A 14 -2.06 -4.74 -13.92
N GLU A 15 -1.09 -4.12 -14.60
CA GLU A 15 -1.33 -3.40 -15.85
C GLU A 15 -1.83 -4.30 -16.96
N GLU A 16 -1.32 -5.54 -17.06
CA GLU A 16 -1.82 -6.52 -18.04
C GLU A 16 -3.29 -6.92 -17.76
N VAL A 17 -3.64 -7.11 -16.48
CA VAL A 17 -4.98 -7.56 -16.07
C VAL A 17 -6.03 -6.44 -16.14
N PHE A 18 -5.69 -5.24 -15.69
CA PHE A 18 -6.63 -4.12 -15.55
C PHE A 18 -6.49 -3.06 -16.67
N GLY A 19 -5.41 -3.09 -17.43
CA GLY A 19 -5.14 -2.12 -18.50
C GLY A 19 -5.16 -0.68 -18.00
N SER A 20 -5.82 0.21 -18.74
CA SER A 20 -5.89 1.64 -18.45
C SER A 20 -6.84 2.02 -17.31
N GLN A 21 -7.48 1.06 -16.62
CA GLN A 21 -8.42 1.35 -15.52
C GLN A 21 -7.69 1.70 -14.21
N ILE A 22 -6.41 1.32 -14.10
CA ILE A 22 -5.56 1.62 -12.95
C ILE A 22 -4.35 2.41 -13.40
N GLN A 23 -3.78 3.17 -12.47
CA GLN A 23 -2.43 3.69 -12.59
C GLN A 23 -1.53 2.90 -11.64
N THR A 24 -0.35 2.51 -12.09
CA THR A 24 0.65 1.91 -11.21
C THR A 24 1.83 2.85 -11.01
N LEU A 25 2.40 2.85 -9.81
CA LEU A 25 3.59 3.61 -9.48
C LEU A 25 4.51 2.78 -8.59
N MET A 26 5.82 2.90 -8.82
CA MET A 26 6.81 2.32 -7.91
C MET A 26 6.71 3.01 -6.56
N SER A 27 6.62 2.22 -5.49
CA SER A 27 6.51 2.74 -4.12
C SER A 27 7.83 3.38 -3.65
N ASN A 28 7.77 4.66 -3.29
CA ASN A 28 8.83 5.43 -2.62
C ASN A 28 8.19 6.62 -1.90
N SER A 29 8.93 7.28 -1.00
CA SER A 29 8.39 8.37 -0.17
C SER A 29 7.74 9.48 -0.99
N PHE A 30 8.34 9.87 -2.12
CA PHE A 30 7.81 10.93 -2.99
C PHE A 30 6.48 10.52 -3.64
N ASN A 31 6.42 9.33 -4.23
CA ASN A 31 5.21 8.83 -4.89
C ASN A 31 4.09 8.57 -3.89
N ILE A 32 4.41 8.06 -2.69
CA ILE A 32 3.43 7.87 -1.62
C ILE A 32 2.84 9.21 -1.20
N GLU A 33 3.68 10.20 -0.90
CA GLU A 33 3.22 11.53 -0.48
C GLU A 33 2.32 12.18 -1.54
N ALA A 34 2.77 12.19 -2.79
CA ALA A 34 2.01 12.77 -3.90
C ALA A 34 0.66 12.05 -4.08
N SER A 35 0.67 10.71 -4.07
CA SER A 35 -0.56 9.92 -4.25
C SER A 35 -1.53 10.08 -3.08
N VAL A 36 -1.02 10.16 -1.84
CA VAL A 36 -1.84 10.34 -0.64
C VAL A 36 -2.50 11.71 -0.64
N ARG A 37 -1.75 12.78 -0.95
CA ARG A 37 -2.25 14.16 -0.99
C ARG A 37 -3.48 14.31 -1.90
N ASP A 38 -3.44 13.66 -3.06
CA ASP A 38 -4.50 13.75 -4.06
C ASP A 38 -5.60 12.69 -3.88
N ALA A 39 -5.42 11.68 -3.02
CA ALA A 39 -6.37 10.59 -2.85
C ALA A 39 -7.59 11.00 -2.01
N ASP A 40 -8.78 10.54 -2.41
CA ASP A 40 -9.99 10.60 -1.57
C ASP A 40 -9.99 9.48 -0.52
N VAL A 41 -9.45 8.31 -0.88
CA VAL A 41 -9.33 7.14 -0.01
C VAL A 41 -7.95 6.49 -0.17
N VAL A 42 -7.27 6.25 0.95
CA VAL A 42 -5.97 5.56 0.98
C VAL A 42 -6.13 4.22 1.68
N ILE A 43 -5.70 3.14 1.01
CA ILE A 43 -5.71 1.78 1.55
C ILE A 43 -4.27 1.26 1.61
N GLY A 44 -3.73 1.15 2.83
CA GLY A 44 -2.43 0.53 3.07
C GLY A 44 -2.59 -0.96 3.38
N ALA A 45 -2.06 -1.84 2.55
CA ALA A 45 -2.08 -3.30 2.75
C ALA A 45 -0.66 -3.88 2.65
N ILE A 46 0.11 -3.75 3.72
CA ILE A 46 1.48 -4.26 3.79
C ILE A 46 1.53 -5.49 4.70
N LEU A 47 2.13 -6.57 4.20
CA LEU A 47 2.42 -7.79 4.93
C LEU A 47 3.93 -7.98 5.00
N ILE A 48 4.49 -7.95 6.22
CA ILE A 48 5.86 -8.38 6.48
C ILE A 48 5.80 -9.54 7.48
N PRO A 49 6.12 -10.78 7.07
CA PRO A 49 6.09 -11.92 7.97
C PRO A 49 6.98 -11.71 9.19
N GLY A 50 6.42 -11.91 10.39
CA GLY A 50 7.16 -11.84 11.65
C GLY A 50 7.56 -10.44 12.12
N ALA A 51 7.19 -9.38 11.40
CA ALA A 51 7.47 -8.00 11.78
C ALA A 51 6.18 -7.18 11.96
N LYS A 52 6.28 -6.07 12.71
CA LYS A 52 5.24 -5.04 12.69
C LYS A 52 5.15 -4.49 11.26
N ALA A 53 3.93 -4.34 10.75
CA ALA A 53 3.72 -3.71 9.46
C ALA A 53 4.24 -2.25 9.47
N PRO A 54 4.90 -1.80 8.40
CA PRO A 54 5.51 -0.48 8.35
C PRO A 54 4.44 0.61 8.20
N GLU A 55 4.67 1.74 8.85
CA GLU A 55 3.87 2.95 8.72
C GLU A 55 4.36 3.74 7.49
N LEU A 56 3.79 3.43 6.31
CA LEU A 56 4.17 4.09 5.06
C LEU A 56 3.51 5.46 4.87
N VAL A 57 2.34 5.65 5.47
CA VAL A 57 1.58 6.91 5.40
C VAL A 57 1.70 7.57 6.78
N THR A 58 2.34 8.73 6.81
CA THR A 58 2.52 9.49 8.06
C THR A 58 1.33 10.41 8.31
N ASP A 59 1.13 10.81 9.57
CA ASP A 59 0.08 11.77 9.94
C ASP A 59 0.18 13.09 9.15
N GLU A 60 1.40 13.51 8.82
CA GLU A 60 1.60 14.72 8.02
C GLU A 60 1.07 14.54 6.60
N MET A 61 1.32 13.38 5.97
CA MET A 61 0.74 13.08 4.65
C MET A 61 -0.79 13.08 4.69
N VAL A 62 -1.39 12.55 5.76
CA VAL A 62 -2.85 12.54 5.95
C VAL A 62 -3.41 13.96 6.10
N LYS A 63 -2.71 14.86 6.81
CA LYS A 63 -3.13 16.27 6.94
C LYS A 63 -3.10 17.04 5.63
N GLN A 64 -2.26 16.63 4.68
CA GLN A 64 -2.20 17.23 3.35
C GLN A 64 -3.31 16.72 2.41
N MET A 65 -4.10 15.72 2.82
CA MET A 65 -5.22 15.22 2.04
C MET A 65 -6.35 16.26 1.95
N ARG A 66 -7.15 16.18 0.87
CA ARG A 66 -8.31 17.06 0.67
C ARG A 66 -9.31 16.91 1.83
N PRO A 67 -9.98 17.99 2.29
CA PRO A 67 -10.99 17.89 3.34
C PRO A 67 -12.08 16.86 3.00
N GLY A 68 -12.37 15.96 3.94
CA GLY A 68 -13.33 14.87 3.75
C GLY A 68 -12.73 13.56 3.22
N SER A 69 -11.43 13.54 2.88
CA SER A 69 -10.74 12.32 2.50
C SER A 69 -10.57 11.37 3.71
N VAL A 70 -10.55 10.06 3.44
CA VAL A 70 -10.48 9.02 4.48
C VAL A 70 -9.23 8.17 4.28
N SER A 71 -8.35 8.12 5.27
CA SER A 71 -7.24 7.19 5.31
C SER A 71 -7.62 5.94 6.10
N LEU A 72 -7.59 4.76 5.46
CA LEU A 72 -7.83 3.48 6.12
C LEU A 72 -6.61 2.57 5.95
N THR A 73 -5.86 2.35 7.02
CA THR A 73 -4.73 1.40 7.02
C THR A 73 -5.23 0.02 7.45
N LEU A 74 -5.17 -0.94 6.54
CA LEU A 74 -5.52 -2.35 6.79
C LEU A 74 -4.24 -3.17 6.95
N LEU A 75 -3.82 -3.37 8.19
CA LEU A 75 -2.65 -4.19 8.49
C LEU A 75 -3.02 -5.67 8.41
N LEU A 76 -2.42 -6.38 7.45
CA LEU A 76 -2.50 -7.83 7.36
C LEU A 76 -1.35 -8.43 8.16
N THR A 77 -1.48 -8.54 9.49
CA THR A 77 -0.44 -9.10 10.39
C THR A 77 -0.69 -10.55 10.83
N LYS A 78 -1.54 -11.30 10.12
CA LYS A 78 -1.88 -12.67 10.53
C LYS A 78 -0.89 -13.75 10.03
N VAL A 79 -0.16 -14.31 10.99
CA VAL A 79 0.07 -15.75 11.21
C VAL A 79 0.80 -16.53 10.10
N ALA A 80 2.13 -16.59 10.23
CA ALA A 80 2.95 -17.68 9.66
C ALA A 80 3.73 -18.46 10.73
N LEU A 81 3.49 -18.23 12.03
CA LEU A 81 4.31 -18.82 13.10
C LEU A 81 4.04 -20.31 13.38
N SER A 82 3.09 -20.99 12.73
CA SER A 82 2.70 -22.35 13.15
C SER A 82 2.99 -23.50 12.18
N LYS A 83 3.76 -23.34 11.09
CA LYS A 83 4.04 -24.46 10.17
C LYS A 83 5.51 -24.83 9.93
N GLN A 84 6.46 -24.29 10.70
CA GLN A 84 7.85 -24.76 10.64
C GLN A 84 8.31 -25.60 11.85
N LEU A 85 7.41 -25.97 12.78
CA LEU A 85 7.76 -26.87 13.88
C LEU A 85 6.72 -27.97 14.08
N THR A 86 6.65 -28.89 13.12
CA THR A 86 6.20 -30.27 13.35
C THR A 86 7.05 -31.13 12.43
N VAL A 87 8.22 -31.50 12.95
CA VAL A 87 8.94 -32.71 12.58
C VAL A 87 8.30 -33.86 13.35
#